data_AF-A0A2W0CNB0-F1
#
_entry.id   AF-A0A2W0CNB0-F1
#
_cell.length_a   1.000
_cell.length_b   1.000
_cell.length_c   1.000
_cell.angle_alpha   90.00
_cell.angle_beta   90.00
_cell.angle_gamma   90.00
#
_symmetry.space_group_name_H-M   'P 1'
#
loop_
_entity.id
_entity.type
_entity.pdbx_description
1 polymer ?
#
loop_
_entity_poly.entity_id
_entity_poly.type
_entity_poly.pdbx_seq_one_letter_code
_entity_poly.pdbx_strand_id
1 'polypeptide(L)'
;MEYRFEQGYFLIYFPARSTSTGDIMVVKLLDRPFKDRFEFLVNSKNYECTSRNKYLTFKPNANNKSEKPGAFSAVRSEYNRMWATMNSYFEK
;
A
#
# COMPACT_ATOMS: atom_id res chain seq x y z
N MET A 1 6.49 3.09 -8.43
CA MET A 1 5.47 3.04 -7.37
C MET A 1 5.16 4.46 -6.95
N GLU A 2 3.94 4.71 -6.49
CA GLU A 2 3.55 5.99 -5.87
C GLU A 2 3.05 5.71 -4.45
N TYR A 3 3.22 6.70 -3.56
CA TYR A 3 2.86 6.60 -2.14
C TYR A 3 1.97 7.77 -1.74
N ARG A 4 0.99 7.52 -0.88
CA ARG A 4 0.22 8.59 -0.25
C ARG A 4 -0.33 8.15 1.10
N PHE A 5 -0.57 9.13 1.96
CA PHE A 5 -1.23 8.95 3.25
C PHE A 5 -2.66 9.45 3.14
N GLU A 6 -3.61 8.68 3.69
CA GLU A 6 -5.04 9.01 3.67
C GLU A 6 -5.68 8.46 4.94
N GLN A 7 -6.18 9.32 5.83
CA GLN A 7 -7.02 8.93 6.98
C GLN A 7 -6.47 7.77 7.84
N GLY A 8 -5.17 7.78 8.17
CA GLY A 8 -4.52 6.71 8.93
C GLY A 8 -4.15 5.47 8.10
N TYR A 9 -4.14 5.58 6.77
CA TYR A 9 -3.66 4.55 5.87
C TYR A 9 -2.48 5.03 5.04
N PHE A 10 -1.57 4.11 4.75
CA PHE A 10 -0.50 4.28 3.77
C PHE A 10 -0.84 3.47 2.52
N LEU A 11 -0.97 4.16 1.40
CA LEU A 11 -1.45 3.61 0.13
C LEU A 11 -0.32 3.56 -0.89
N ILE A 12 -0.02 2.36 -1.38
CA ILE A 12 1.09 2.10 -2.30
C ILE A 12 0.52 1.67 -3.65
N TYR A 13 0.82 2.43 -4.70
CA TYR A 13 0.42 2.10 -6.07
C TYR A 13 1.50 1.33 -6.82
N PHE A 14 1.10 0.17 -7.34
CA PHE A 14 1.88 -0.64 -8.27
C PHE A 14 1.25 -0.52 -9.65
N PRO A 15 1.85 0.24 -10.58
CA PRO A 15 1.31 0.34 -11.93
C PRO A 15 1.32 -1.02 -12.62
N ALA A 16 0.34 -1.20 -13.52
CA ALA A 16 0.25 -2.37 -14.40
C ALA A 16 1.58 -2.60 -15.12
N ARG A 17 2.01 -3.86 -15.20
CA ARG A 17 3.08 -4.29 -16.11
C ARG A 17 2.43 -4.88 -17.37
N SER A 18 3.20 -5.13 -18.42
CA SER A 18 2.72 -5.55 -19.75
C SER A 18 1.76 -6.75 -19.77
N THR A 19 1.71 -7.55 -18.70
CA THR A 19 0.88 -8.76 -18.58
C THR A 19 -0.03 -8.78 -17.34
N SER A 20 -0.12 -7.68 -16.56
CA SER A 20 -0.88 -7.67 -15.30
C SER A 20 -1.68 -6.39 -15.11
N THR A 21 -2.81 -6.48 -14.40
CA THR A 21 -3.45 -5.28 -13.86
C THR A 21 -2.59 -4.68 -12.76
N GLY A 22 -2.65 -3.35 -12.61
CA GLY A 22 -1.99 -2.67 -11.51
C GLY A 22 -2.67 -3.00 -10.19
N ASP A 23 -1.97 -2.75 -9.09
CA ASP A 23 -2.44 -3.05 -7.74
C ASP A 23 -2.29 -1.82 -6.83
N ILE A 24 -3.12 -1.78 -5.79
CA ILE A 24 -2.96 -0.87 -4.66
C ILE A 24 -2.88 -1.68 -3.37
N MET A 25 -1.77 -1.53 -2.66
CA MET A 25 -1.64 -2.04 -1.30
C MET A 25 -2.08 -0.97 -0.32
N VAL A 26 -3.00 -1.34 0.56
CA VAL A 26 -3.61 -0.49 1.57
C VAL A 26 -3.10 -0.96 2.92
N VAL A 27 -2.25 -0.16 3.55
CA VAL A 27 -1.64 -0.47 4.84
C VAL A 27 -2.33 0.38 5.90
N LYS A 28 -2.96 -0.25 6.88
CA LYS A 28 -3.53 0.46 8.04
C LYS A 28 -2.41 0.85 8.97
N LEU A 29 -2.18 2.15 9.16
CA LEU A 29 -1.16 2.64 10.10
C LEU A 29 -1.64 2.45 11.53
N LEU A 30 -0.67 2.26 12.42
CA LEU A 30 -0.86 2.23 13.87
C LEU A 30 -0.47 3.60 14.45
N ASP A 31 -0.63 3.80 15.75
CA ASP A 31 -0.13 5.01 16.43
C ASP A 31 1.39 4.96 16.69
N ARG A 32 2.09 4.01 16.07
CA ARG A 32 3.53 3.78 16.17
C ARG A 32 4.08 3.13 14.90
N PRO A 33 5.40 3.15 14.68
CA PRO A 33 6.04 2.33 13.66
C PRO A 33 5.73 0.84 13.84
N PHE A 34 5.73 0.12 12.72
CA PHE A 34 5.64 -1.34 12.71
C PHE A 34 6.92 -1.96 13.27
N LYS A 35 6.77 -3.04 14.04
CA LYS A 35 7.89 -3.77 14.67
C LYS A 35 8.73 -4.51 13.63
N ASP A 36 8.05 -5.12 12.66
CA ASP A 36 8.67 -5.97 11.65
C ASP A 36 7.82 -6.05 10.37
N ARG A 37 8.34 -6.79 9.40
CA ARG A 37 7.66 -7.04 8.12
C ARG A 37 6.36 -7.83 8.30
N PHE A 38 6.25 -8.69 9.30
CA PHE A 38 5.06 -9.52 9.50
C PHE A 38 3.88 -8.67 10.00
N GLU A 39 4.12 -7.80 10.98
CA GLU A 39 3.11 -6.85 11.46
C GLU A 39 2.64 -5.93 10.34
N PHE A 40 3.55 -5.45 9.51
CA PHE A 40 3.21 -4.70 8.30
C PHE A 40 2.28 -5.49 7.36
N LEU A 41 2.63 -6.75 7.05
CA LEU A 41 1.84 -7.58 6.14
C LEU A 41 0.43 -7.88 6.68
N VAL A 42 0.28 -8.16 7.98
CA VAL A 42 -1.02 -8.42 8.63
C VAL A 42 -1.92 -7.17 8.61
N ASN A 43 -1.33 -5.97 8.64
CA ASN A 43 -2.07 -4.71 8.55
C ASN A 43 -2.27 -4.23 7.11
N SER A 44 -1.94 -5.06 6.12
CA SER A 44 -2.02 -4.71 4.71
C SER A 44 -3.07 -5.51 3.98
N LYS A 45 -3.76 -4.85 3.04
CA LYS A 45 -4.69 -5.46 2.10
C LYS A 45 -4.29 -5.09 0.68
N ASN A 46 -4.55 -5.99 -0.27
CA ASN A 46 -4.25 -5.73 -1.68
C ASN A 46 -5.53 -5.62 -2.50
N TYR A 47 -5.59 -4.66 -3.41
CA TYR A 47 -6.73 -4.48 -4.30
C TYR A 47 -6.26 -4.23 -5.71
N GLU A 48 -7.08 -4.64 -6.68
CA GLU A 48 -6.85 -4.28 -8.07
C GLU A 48 -6.97 -2.76 -8.27
N CYS A 49 -6.03 -2.19 -9.03
CA CYS A 49 -5.98 -0.78 -9.37
C CYS A 49 -5.53 -0.60 -10.83
N THR A 50 -6.51 -0.48 -11.72
CA THR A 50 -6.28 -0.44 -13.18
C THR A 50 -5.68 0.87 -13.70
N SER A 51 -5.65 1.94 -12.90
CA SER A 51 -5.07 3.22 -13.32
C SER A 51 -4.66 4.11 -12.16
N ARG A 52 -3.73 5.02 -12.43
CA ARG A 52 -3.31 6.07 -11.50
C ARG A 52 -4.48 6.93 -11.00
N ASN A 53 -5.47 7.24 -11.85
CA ASN A 53 -6.63 8.01 -11.44
C ASN A 53 -7.50 7.25 -10.40
N LYS A 54 -7.65 5.94 -10.58
CA LYS A 54 -8.32 5.08 -9.59
C LYS A 54 -7.52 5.02 -8.28
N TYR A 55 -6.20 5.06 -8.34
CA TYR A 55 -5.36 5.19 -7.15
C TYR A 55 -5.62 6.52 -6.43
N LEU A 56 -5.62 7.65 -7.12
CA LEU A 56 -5.82 8.99 -6.53
C LEU A 56 -7.22 9.18 -5.91
N THR A 57 -8.22 8.48 -6.42
CA THR A 57 -9.60 8.54 -5.89
C THR A 57 -9.94 7.41 -4.95
N PHE A 58 -9.01 6.49 -4.66
CA PHE A 58 -9.25 5.34 -3.78
C PHE A 58 -9.54 5.81 -2.35
N LYS A 59 -10.54 5.21 -1.70
CA LYS A 59 -10.87 5.47 -0.30
C LYS A 59 -10.79 4.14 0.48
N PRO A 60 -9.87 4.02 1.45
CA PRO A 60 -9.63 2.75 2.16
C PRO A 60 -10.81 2.33 3.04
N ASN A 61 -11.60 3.29 3.52
CA ASN A 61 -12.77 3.04 4.36
C ASN A 61 -14.04 2.65 3.58
N ALA A 62 -13.99 2.60 2.24
CA ALA A 62 -15.13 2.22 1.42
C ALA A 62 -15.20 0.68 1.28
N ASN A 63 -16.15 0.05 1.96
CA ASN A 63 -16.28 -1.41 2.13
C ASN A 63 -16.68 -2.24 0.88
N ASN A 64 -16.64 -1.66 -0.33
CA ASN A 64 -17.27 -2.29 -1.51
C ASN A 64 -16.27 -2.93 -2.49
N LYS A 65 -14.98 -3.05 -2.12
CA LYS A 65 -13.96 -3.61 -3.01
C LYS A 65 -13.52 -4.98 -2.53
N SER A 66 -13.56 -5.96 -3.43
CA SER A 66 -13.01 -7.29 -3.18
C SER A 66 -11.49 -7.21 -3.05
N GLU A 67 -10.99 -7.77 -1.96
CA GLU A 67 -9.56 -7.95 -1.77
C GLU A 67 -9.02 -8.93 -2.83
N LYS A 68 -7.90 -8.57 -3.45
CA LYS A 68 -7.20 -9.42 -4.40
C LYS A 68 -6.26 -10.34 -3.62
N PRO A 69 -6.41 -11.67 -3.71
CA PRO A 69 -5.44 -12.58 -3.12
C PRO A 69 -4.09 -12.41 -3.82
N GLY A 70 -3.02 -12.28 -3.04
CA GLY A 70 -1.68 -12.13 -3.58
C GLY A 70 -0.69 -11.63 -2.54
N ALA A 71 0.53 -12.16 -2.58
CA ALA A 71 1.60 -11.70 -1.72
C ALA A 71 2.21 -10.41 -2.29
N PHE A 72 2.46 -9.45 -1.41
CA PHE A 72 3.30 -8.30 -1.73
C PHE A 72 4.70 -8.79 -2.14
N SER A 73 5.07 -8.50 -3.39
CA SER A 73 6.39 -8.80 -3.96
C SER A 73 7.00 -7.51 -4.51
N ALA A 74 8.00 -7.01 -3.81
CA ALA A 74 8.81 -5.88 -4.22
C ALA A 74 10.28 -6.26 -4.08
N VAL A 75 11.15 -5.74 -4.96
CA VAL A 75 12.59 -5.96 -4.78
C VAL A 75 13.09 -5.22 -3.54
N ARG A 76 14.22 -5.65 -2.96
CA ARG A 76 14.72 -5.11 -1.68
C ARG A 76 14.85 -3.58 -1.66
N SER A 77 15.30 -2.97 -2.76
CA SER A 77 15.43 -1.51 -2.87
C SER A 77 14.08 -0.78 -2.89
N GLU A 78 13.06 -1.39 -3.49
CA GLU A 78 11.69 -0.90 -3.49
C GLU A 78 11.07 -0.98 -2.10
N TYR A 79 11.25 -2.11 -1.42
CA TYR A 79 10.82 -2.30 -0.04
C TYR A 79 11.47 -1.29 0.91
N ASN A 80 12.80 -1.09 0.83
CA ASN A 80 13.50 -0.14 1.69
C ASN A 80 12.99 1.30 1.54
N ARG A 81 12.74 1.74 0.30
CA ARG A 81 12.19 3.09 0.03
C ARG A 81 10.76 3.24 0.55
N MET A 82 9.94 2.23 0.35
CA MET A 82 8.58 2.17 0.89
C MET A 82 8.60 2.25 2.43
N TRP A 83 9.46 1.45 3.07
CA TRP A 83 9.59 1.40 4.53
C TRP A 83 10.06 2.74 5.12
N ALA A 84 11.07 3.36 4.53
CA ALA A 84 11.54 4.69 4.93
C ALA A 84 10.44 5.75 4.78
N THR A 85 9.71 5.73 3.65
CA THR A 85 8.59 6.67 3.40
C THR A 85 7.50 6.51 4.46
N MET A 86 7.09 5.26 4.74
CA MET A 86 6.09 4.96 5.75
C MET A 86 6.53 5.42 7.14
N ASN A 87 7.79 5.19 7.52
CA ASN A 87 8.27 5.58 8.84
C ASN A 87 8.37 7.10 9.04
N SER A 88 8.64 7.87 7.96
CA SER A 88 8.62 9.34 8.03
C SER A 88 7.26 9.94 8.42
N TYR A 89 6.19 9.14 8.38
CA TYR A 89 4.88 9.53 8.91
C TYR A 89 4.87 9.68 10.42
N PHE A 90 5.65 8.84 11.13
CA PHE A 90 5.70 8.82 12.60
C PHE A 90 6.70 9.82 13.18
N GLU A 91 7.50 10.46 12.33
CA GLU A 91 8.50 11.45 12.72
C GLU A 91 7.96 12.89 12.70
N LYS A 92 6.67 13.06 12.35
CA LYS A 92 5.97 14.35 12.28
C LYS A 92 5.14 14.57 13.54
#